data_AF-A0A7C5J7E8-F1
#
_entry.id   AF-A0A7C5J7E8-F1
#
_cell.length_a   1.000
_cell.length_b   1.000
_cell.length_c   1.000
_cell.angle_alpha   90.00
_cell.angle_beta   90.00
_cell.angle_gamma   90.00
#
_symmetry.space_group_name_H-M   'P 1'
#
loop_
_entity.id
_entity.type
_entity.pdbx_description
1 polymer ?
#
loop_
_entity_poly.entity_id
_entity_poly.type
_entity_poly.pdbx_seq_one_letter_code
_entity_poly.pdbx_strand_id
1 'polypeptide(L)'
;MFPSSMNIAEFDPEVWSAIEAEARRQEEHIELIASENYTSPRVMEAQGSVLTNKYAEGYPAKRYYGGCENVDVVEQLAIDRVKELFGADYANVQPHSGSQANAAVYMALLNPGDTILGMSLAHGGHLTHGAKVSFSGKLYHAVQYGLDPATGEIDYQQVADLAAEHKPRMIVAGFSAYSRVVDWQRFRDIADEVGALLFVDMAHVAGLVAAGCYISHLMLTFKGDMKMSKLKYALYTGCTAKESTPELLKSTMAVAEAL
;
A
#
# COMPACT_ATOMS: atom_id res chain seq x y z
N MET A 1 -16.10 29.50 15.48
CA MET A 1 -14.94 29.22 14.59
C MET A 1 -13.73 29.85 15.24
N PHE A 2 -12.57 29.19 15.24
CA PHE A 2 -11.36 29.72 15.86
C PHE A 2 -10.78 30.88 15.02
N PRO A 3 -10.15 31.90 15.63
CA PRO A 3 -9.43 32.94 14.90
C PRO A 3 -8.30 32.34 14.05
N SER A 4 -8.14 32.83 12.81
CA SER A 4 -7.07 32.39 11.90
C SER A 4 -5.66 32.82 12.35
N SER A 5 -5.56 33.61 13.42
CA SER A 5 -4.29 33.96 14.07
C SER A 5 -3.80 32.89 15.05
N MET A 6 -4.66 31.95 15.48
CA MET A 6 -4.24 30.86 16.36
C MET A 6 -3.24 29.96 15.64
N ASN A 7 -2.11 29.70 16.28
CA ASN A 7 -1.01 28.91 15.74
C ASN A 7 -0.38 28.06 16.86
N ILE A 8 0.35 27.02 16.49
CA ILE A 8 0.97 26.09 17.45
C ILE A 8 2.14 26.74 18.20
N ALA A 9 2.87 27.69 17.59
CA ALA A 9 4.03 28.33 18.20
C ALA A 9 3.71 29.16 19.45
N GLU A 10 2.54 29.80 19.49
CA GLU A 10 2.05 30.54 20.66
C GLU A 10 1.35 29.64 21.70
N PHE A 11 0.73 28.54 21.25
CA PHE A 11 -0.05 27.65 22.13
C PHE A 11 0.81 26.58 22.81
N ASP A 12 1.71 25.95 22.05
CA ASP A 12 2.63 24.91 22.50
C ASP A 12 4.03 25.13 21.87
N PRO A 13 4.85 26.02 22.49
CA PRO A 13 6.19 26.33 22.00
C PRO A 13 7.14 25.13 22.01
N GLU A 14 6.88 24.10 22.85
CA GLU A 14 7.71 22.89 22.93
C GLU A 14 7.47 22.01 21.70
N VAL A 15 6.22 21.77 21.33
CA VAL A 15 5.85 21.06 20.10
C VAL A 15 6.31 21.83 18.86
N TRP A 16 6.15 23.16 18.83
CA TRP A 16 6.66 23.97 17.72
C TRP A 16 8.18 23.87 17.55
N SER A 17 8.94 23.97 18.64
CA SER A 17 10.39 23.82 18.62
C SER A 17 10.83 22.42 18.13
N ALA A 18 10.06 21.37 18.45
CA ALA A 18 10.30 20.03 17.95
C ALA A 18 10.01 19.89 16.44
N ILE A 19 8.94 20.52 15.94
CA ILE A 19 8.60 20.54 14.50
C ILE A 19 9.72 21.24 13.70
N GLU A 20 10.15 22.43 14.12
CA GLU A 20 11.21 23.19 13.46
C GLU A 20 12.57 22.46 13.51
N ALA A 21 12.85 21.75 14.61
CA ALA A 21 14.05 20.94 14.74
C ALA A 21 14.05 19.72 13.79
N GLU A 22 12.91 19.07 13.59
CA GLU A 22 12.76 17.96 12.64
C GLU A 22 12.78 18.45 11.19
N ALA A 23 12.17 19.59 10.87
CA ALA A 23 12.27 20.21 9.55
C ALA A 23 13.74 20.48 9.18
N ARG A 24 14.51 21.09 10.09
CA ARG A 24 15.96 21.28 9.89
C ARG A 24 16.70 19.95 9.79
N ARG A 25 16.36 18.92 10.59
CA ARG A 25 16.98 17.58 10.46
C ARG A 25 16.78 17.03 9.05
N GLN A 26 15.56 17.13 8.51
CA GLN A 26 15.23 16.65 7.16
C GLN A 26 16.00 17.39 6.06
N GLU A 27 16.24 18.69 6.21
CA GLU A 27 17.04 19.47 5.26
C GLU A 27 18.55 19.23 5.37
N GLU A 28 19.07 19.03 6.60
CA GLU A 28 20.51 18.85 6.88
C GLU A 28 20.99 17.38 6.77
N HIS A 29 20.07 16.41 6.66
CA HIS A 29 20.39 14.98 6.64
C HIS A 29 20.21 14.34 5.25
N ILE A 30 21.14 13.46 4.89
CA ILE A 30 21.01 12.62 3.69
C ILE A 30 20.17 11.40 4.06
N GLU A 31 18.87 11.46 3.75
CA GLU A 31 17.95 10.36 4.05
C GLU A 31 18.14 9.18 3.07
N LEU A 32 18.33 7.97 3.62
CA LEU A 32 18.63 6.73 2.88
C LEU A 32 17.70 5.58 3.27
N ILE A 33 16.72 5.80 4.16
CA ILE A 33 15.69 4.82 4.50
C ILE A 33 14.77 4.61 3.29
N ALA A 34 14.82 3.41 2.70
CA ALA A 34 14.16 3.06 1.43
C ALA A 34 12.61 3.04 1.43
N SER A 35 12.00 3.44 2.55
CA SER A 35 10.56 3.63 2.77
C SER A 35 10.17 5.09 3.05
N GLU A 36 11.13 6.00 3.24
CA GLU A 36 10.88 7.42 3.49
C GLU A 36 10.92 8.24 2.17
N ASN A 37 10.24 9.38 2.18
CA ASN A 37 10.19 10.33 1.06
C ASN A 37 9.61 11.67 1.55
N TYR A 38 9.90 12.75 0.84
CA TYR A 38 9.35 14.08 1.12
C TYR A 38 8.09 14.31 0.27
N THR A 39 6.96 14.53 0.93
CA THR A 39 5.69 14.83 0.23
C THR A 39 5.60 16.30 -0.16
N SER A 40 4.73 16.64 -1.12
CA SER A 40 4.61 18.03 -1.56
C SER A 40 3.93 18.91 -0.48
N PRO A 41 4.25 20.22 -0.40
CA PRO A 41 3.56 21.14 0.51
C PRO A 41 2.04 21.14 0.34
N ARG A 42 1.56 20.84 -0.86
CA ARG A 42 0.13 20.84 -1.23
C ARG A 42 -0.59 19.57 -0.74
N VAL A 43 0.12 18.43 -0.61
CA VAL A 43 -0.37 17.27 0.15
C VAL A 43 -0.46 17.59 1.65
N MET A 44 0.53 18.31 2.20
CA MET A 44 0.49 18.75 3.61
C MET A 44 -0.66 19.74 3.87
N GLU A 45 -0.92 20.66 2.94
CA GLU A 45 -2.08 21.57 2.99
C GLU A 45 -3.41 20.82 3.05
N ALA A 46 -3.61 19.82 2.19
CA ALA A 46 -4.81 18.99 2.19
C ALA A 46 -4.97 18.20 3.50
N GLN A 47 -3.88 17.64 4.03
CA GLN A 47 -3.84 16.89 5.30
C GLN A 47 -4.20 17.77 6.51
N GLY A 48 -3.73 19.01 6.53
CA GLY A 48 -4.01 20.00 7.59
C GLY A 48 -5.35 20.76 7.45
N SER A 49 -6.18 20.39 6.47
CA SER A 49 -7.37 21.13 6.11
C SER A 49 -8.59 20.85 7.01
N VAL A 50 -9.68 21.60 6.76
CA VAL A 50 -10.97 21.44 7.47
C VAL A 50 -11.59 20.04 7.36
N LEU A 51 -11.12 19.20 6.43
CA LEU A 51 -11.54 17.80 6.26
C LEU A 51 -11.37 16.97 7.55
N THR A 52 -10.36 17.30 8.37
CA THR A 52 -10.10 16.64 9.67
C THR A 52 -11.29 16.71 10.64
N ASN A 53 -12.15 17.74 10.50
CA ASN A 53 -13.33 17.92 11.34
C ASN A 53 -14.53 17.06 10.93
N LYS A 54 -14.47 16.36 9.78
CA LYS A 54 -15.64 15.70 9.20
C LYS A 54 -15.65 14.20 9.49
N TYR A 55 -16.66 13.77 10.26
CA TYR A 55 -17.01 12.36 10.43
C TYR A 55 -17.87 11.86 9.26
N ALA A 56 -17.38 10.86 8.51
CA ALA A 56 -17.95 10.45 7.21
C ALA A 56 -18.03 8.92 7.03
N GLU A 57 -18.42 8.18 8.08
CA GLU A 57 -18.56 6.72 7.99
C GLU A 57 -19.50 6.27 6.86
N GLY A 58 -19.16 5.14 6.24
CA GLY A 58 -19.79 4.61 5.03
C GLY A 58 -18.96 4.90 3.79
N TYR A 59 -19.60 4.94 2.63
CA TYR A 59 -18.98 5.25 1.33
C TYR A 59 -19.70 6.43 0.67
N PRO A 60 -19.16 7.05 -0.40
CA PRO A 60 -19.85 8.09 -1.14
C PRO A 60 -21.29 7.69 -1.53
N ALA A 61 -22.23 8.61 -1.34
CA ALA A 61 -23.68 8.41 -1.46
C ALA A 61 -24.31 7.30 -0.56
N LYS A 62 -23.53 6.68 0.35
CA LYS A 62 -23.95 5.63 1.30
C LYS A 62 -23.32 5.87 2.67
N ARG A 63 -23.54 7.06 3.22
CA ARG A 63 -23.03 7.49 4.52
C ARG A 63 -24.00 7.18 5.65
N TYR A 64 -23.46 6.92 6.84
CA TYR A 64 -24.24 6.82 8.08
C TYR A 64 -24.60 8.19 8.68
N TYR A 65 -23.92 9.26 8.24
CA TYR A 65 -24.09 10.63 8.71
C TYR A 65 -24.35 11.60 7.56
N GLY A 66 -25.17 12.62 7.79
CA GLY A 66 -25.47 13.69 6.82
C GLY A 66 -24.36 14.73 6.68
N GLY A 67 -24.51 15.66 5.71
CA GLY A 67 -23.58 16.76 5.48
C GLY A 67 -22.23 16.31 4.90
N CYS A 68 -22.24 15.29 4.04
CA CYS A 68 -21.05 14.66 3.47
C CYS A 68 -20.80 15.04 1.99
N GLU A 69 -21.64 15.88 1.40
CA GLU A 69 -21.65 16.23 -0.02
C GLU A 69 -20.27 16.67 -0.56
N ASN A 70 -19.48 17.41 0.21
CA ASN A 70 -18.15 17.85 -0.21
C ASN A 70 -17.05 16.79 0.01
N VAL A 71 -17.16 15.95 1.05
CA VAL A 71 -16.18 14.87 1.30
C VAL A 71 -16.40 13.66 0.40
N ASP A 72 -17.64 13.45 -0.05
CA ASP A 72 -17.98 12.47 -1.09
C ASP A 72 -17.27 12.83 -2.42
N VAL A 73 -17.18 14.12 -2.77
CA VAL A 73 -16.41 14.57 -3.94
C VAL A 73 -14.92 14.26 -3.78
N VAL A 74 -14.33 14.56 -2.61
CA VAL A 74 -12.91 14.27 -2.34
C VAL A 74 -12.61 12.77 -2.41
N GLU A 75 -13.44 11.93 -1.78
CA GLU A 75 -13.24 10.48 -1.78
C GLU A 75 -13.47 9.88 -3.17
N GLN A 76 -14.49 10.33 -3.91
CA GLN A 76 -14.75 9.85 -5.27
C GLN A 76 -13.62 10.22 -6.23
N LEU A 77 -13.11 11.47 -6.18
CA LEU A 77 -11.94 11.87 -6.96
C LEU A 77 -10.70 11.03 -6.61
N ALA A 78 -10.51 10.70 -5.34
CA ALA A 78 -9.40 9.83 -4.92
C ALA A 78 -9.55 8.39 -5.46
N ILE A 79 -10.76 7.82 -5.42
CA ILE A 79 -11.06 6.50 -6.00
C ILE A 79 -10.80 6.50 -7.52
N ASP A 80 -11.32 7.48 -8.25
CA ASP A 80 -11.23 7.51 -9.71
C ASP A 80 -9.79 7.73 -10.19
N ARG A 81 -9.03 8.62 -9.54
CA ARG A 81 -7.61 8.85 -9.83
C ARG A 81 -6.74 7.62 -9.53
N VAL A 82 -7.01 6.88 -8.44
CA VAL A 82 -6.30 5.61 -8.15
C VAL A 82 -6.63 4.54 -9.20
N LYS A 83 -7.90 4.46 -9.63
CA LYS A 83 -8.32 3.54 -10.69
C LYS A 83 -7.68 3.86 -12.04
N GLU A 84 -7.60 5.14 -12.41
CA GLU A 84 -6.90 5.59 -13.62
C GLU A 84 -5.40 5.26 -13.55
N LEU A 85 -4.74 5.58 -12.43
CA LEU A 85 -3.30 5.41 -12.26
C LEU A 85 -2.82 3.95 -12.35
N PHE A 86 -3.66 3.00 -11.91
CA PHE A 86 -3.31 1.57 -11.86
C PHE A 86 -4.17 0.66 -12.77
N GLY A 87 -5.10 1.22 -13.55
CA GLY A 87 -6.01 0.45 -14.41
C GLY A 87 -6.99 -0.45 -13.65
N ALA A 88 -7.41 -0.05 -12.45
CA ALA A 88 -8.21 -0.87 -11.55
C ALA A 88 -9.74 -0.72 -11.74
N ASP A 89 -10.49 -1.82 -11.64
CA ASP A 89 -11.97 -1.78 -11.65
C ASP A 89 -12.54 -1.07 -10.40
N TYR A 90 -11.88 -1.25 -9.24
CA TYR A 90 -12.30 -0.77 -7.93
C TYR A 90 -11.09 -0.29 -7.12
N ALA A 91 -11.31 0.69 -6.25
CA ALA A 91 -10.36 1.12 -5.23
C ALA A 91 -11.11 1.42 -3.92
N ASN A 92 -10.44 1.24 -2.78
CA ASN A 92 -10.88 1.71 -1.48
C ASN A 92 -9.78 2.58 -0.90
N VAL A 93 -10.09 3.84 -0.62
CA VAL A 93 -9.13 4.87 -0.19
C VAL A 93 -9.20 5.22 1.29
N GLN A 94 -9.94 4.43 2.08
CA GLN A 94 -10.20 4.69 3.50
C GLN A 94 -9.18 4.14 4.53
N PRO A 95 -8.35 3.09 4.27
CA PRO A 95 -7.40 2.63 5.29
C PRO A 95 -6.42 3.73 5.71
N HIS A 96 -6.03 3.81 6.98
CA HIS A 96 -5.14 4.89 7.44
C HIS A 96 -3.65 4.59 7.21
N SER A 97 -3.28 3.32 6.93
CA SER A 97 -1.91 2.92 6.62
C SER A 97 -1.87 1.56 5.89
N GLY A 98 -0.72 1.22 5.29
CA GLY A 98 -0.56 -0.05 4.57
C GLY A 98 -0.81 -1.30 5.43
N SER A 99 -0.40 -1.29 6.70
CA SER A 99 -0.67 -2.40 7.62
C SER A 99 -2.18 -2.61 7.87
N GLN A 100 -2.97 -1.53 7.89
CA GLN A 100 -4.42 -1.61 8.04
C GLN A 100 -5.12 -2.02 6.73
N ALA A 101 -4.60 -1.58 5.58
CA ALA A 101 -5.12 -2.04 4.29
C ALA A 101 -4.91 -3.56 4.13
N ASN A 102 -3.71 -4.06 4.42
CA ASN A 102 -3.42 -5.50 4.46
C ASN A 102 -4.38 -6.23 5.42
N ALA A 103 -4.63 -5.67 6.61
CA ALA A 103 -5.63 -6.22 7.54
C ALA A 103 -7.04 -6.27 6.94
N ALA A 104 -7.48 -5.22 6.24
CA ALA A 104 -8.77 -5.18 5.57
C ALA A 104 -8.89 -6.23 4.45
N VAL A 105 -7.83 -6.46 3.66
CA VAL A 105 -7.79 -7.54 2.65
C VAL A 105 -8.02 -8.90 3.29
N TYR A 106 -7.25 -9.21 4.34
CA TYR A 106 -7.35 -10.49 5.02
C TYR A 106 -8.72 -10.66 5.70
N MET A 107 -9.23 -9.65 6.42
CA MET A 107 -10.54 -9.71 7.07
C MET A 107 -11.72 -9.82 6.08
N ALA A 108 -11.58 -9.33 4.85
CA ALA A 108 -12.62 -9.41 3.83
C ALA A 108 -12.64 -10.76 3.08
N LEU A 109 -11.52 -11.51 3.06
CA LEU A 109 -11.32 -12.66 2.17
C LEU A 109 -10.96 -13.97 2.90
N LEU A 110 -10.53 -13.89 4.16
CA LEU A 110 -10.08 -15.00 5.01
C LEU A 110 -10.88 -15.09 6.31
N ASN A 111 -10.94 -16.30 6.86
CA ASN A 111 -11.36 -16.55 8.24
C ASN A 111 -10.12 -16.67 9.16
N PRO A 112 -10.25 -16.37 10.46
CA PRO A 112 -9.21 -16.72 11.43
C PRO A 112 -8.88 -18.22 11.36
N GLY A 113 -7.59 -18.54 11.34
CA GLY A 113 -7.07 -19.90 11.16
C GLY A 113 -6.80 -20.31 9.70
N ASP A 114 -7.28 -19.58 8.69
CA ASP A 114 -6.93 -19.84 7.29
C ASP A 114 -5.40 -19.75 7.07
N THR A 115 -4.87 -20.56 6.16
CA THR A 115 -3.44 -20.56 5.82
C THR A 115 -3.08 -19.41 4.88
N ILE A 116 -2.03 -18.65 5.21
CA ILE A 116 -1.41 -17.65 4.33
C ILE A 116 0.04 -18.04 4.03
N LEU A 117 0.48 -17.83 2.78
CA LEU A 117 1.86 -18.04 2.35
C LEU A 117 2.47 -16.69 1.96
N GLY A 118 3.43 -16.18 2.74
CA GLY A 118 4.05 -14.87 2.51
C GLY A 118 5.57 -14.90 2.59
N MET A 119 6.23 -13.81 2.21
CA MET A 119 7.68 -13.73 2.27
C MET A 119 8.18 -13.64 3.72
N SER A 120 9.20 -14.43 4.08
CA SER A 120 9.85 -14.35 5.39
C SER A 120 10.44 -12.97 5.65
N LEU A 121 10.18 -12.41 6.84
CA LEU A 121 10.77 -11.15 7.32
C LEU A 121 12.31 -11.14 7.22
N ALA A 122 12.95 -12.27 7.54
CA ALA A 122 14.41 -12.40 7.47
C ALA A 122 14.97 -12.35 6.04
N HIS A 123 14.11 -12.60 5.03
CA HIS A 123 14.46 -12.61 3.61
C HIS A 123 13.88 -11.39 2.85
N GLY A 124 13.31 -10.42 3.57
CA GLY A 124 12.84 -9.15 2.99
C GLY A 124 11.32 -8.96 2.94
N GLY A 125 10.53 -9.89 3.47
CA GLY A 125 9.08 -9.72 3.64
C GLY A 125 8.70 -8.64 4.67
N HIS A 126 7.44 -8.22 4.67
CA HIS A 126 6.91 -7.25 5.65
C HIS A 126 6.30 -7.95 6.87
N LEU A 127 6.20 -7.24 8.00
CA LEU A 127 5.58 -7.77 9.23
C LEU A 127 4.16 -8.34 9.01
N THR A 128 3.39 -7.75 8.10
CA THR A 128 2.01 -8.17 7.79
C THR A 128 1.90 -9.34 6.80
N HIS A 129 3.03 -9.94 6.39
CA HIS A 129 3.06 -11.11 5.50
C HIS A 129 3.13 -12.44 6.26
N GLY A 130 2.80 -12.43 7.56
CA GLY A 130 2.73 -13.63 8.41
C GLY A 130 3.67 -13.65 9.62
N ALA A 131 4.44 -12.59 9.89
CA ALA A 131 5.34 -12.57 11.04
C ALA A 131 4.58 -12.77 12.37
N LYS A 132 5.05 -13.69 13.23
CA LYS A 132 4.37 -14.16 14.46
C LYS A 132 3.94 -13.04 15.43
N VAL A 133 4.63 -11.91 15.44
CA VAL A 133 4.32 -10.75 16.31
C VAL A 133 3.19 -9.86 15.76
N SER A 134 2.97 -9.90 14.45
CA SER A 134 1.96 -9.13 13.73
C SER A 134 0.56 -9.74 13.88
N PHE A 135 -0.48 -8.96 13.59
CA PHE A 135 -1.86 -9.46 13.56
C PHE A 135 -2.00 -10.65 12.59
N SER A 136 -1.28 -10.61 11.45
CA SER A 136 -1.34 -11.64 10.42
C SER A 136 -0.79 -12.98 10.91
N GLY A 137 0.29 -12.98 11.70
CA GLY A 137 0.86 -14.20 12.29
C GLY A 137 0.17 -14.65 13.58
N LYS A 138 -0.73 -13.84 14.14
CA LYS A 138 -1.57 -14.17 15.31
C LYS A 138 -2.93 -14.75 14.93
N LEU A 139 -3.52 -14.29 13.82
CA LEU A 139 -4.87 -14.66 13.40
C LEU A 139 -4.91 -15.77 12.33
N TYR A 140 -3.85 -15.94 11.54
CA TYR A 140 -3.80 -16.88 10.41
C TYR A 140 -2.67 -17.91 10.58
N HIS A 141 -2.78 -19.05 9.91
CA HIS A 141 -1.68 -20.01 9.87
C HIS A 141 -0.64 -19.55 8.83
N ALA A 142 0.39 -18.85 9.31
CA ALA A 142 1.42 -18.29 8.45
C ALA A 142 2.52 -19.30 8.08
N VAL A 143 2.58 -19.65 6.80
CA VAL A 143 3.70 -20.32 6.13
C VAL A 143 4.56 -19.24 5.47
N GLN A 144 5.88 -19.44 5.39
CA GLN A 144 6.82 -18.43 4.89
C GLN A 144 7.72 -18.99 3.79
N TYR A 145 7.81 -18.30 2.66
CA TYR A 145 8.79 -18.56 1.59
C TYR A 145 9.99 -17.63 1.68
N GLY A 146 11.05 -17.95 0.94
CA GLY A 146 12.34 -17.26 0.99
C GLY A 146 12.94 -16.89 -0.36
N LEU A 147 14.24 -16.56 -0.30
CA LEU A 147 15.11 -16.37 -1.45
C LEU A 147 15.98 -17.63 -1.63
N ASP A 148 16.37 -17.91 -2.86
CA ASP A 148 17.50 -18.79 -3.15
C ASP A 148 18.81 -18.09 -2.70
N PRO A 149 19.58 -18.69 -1.77
CA PRO A 149 20.83 -18.08 -1.28
C PRO A 149 21.92 -17.91 -2.35
N ALA A 150 21.87 -18.63 -3.46
CA ALA A 150 22.87 -18.56 -4.53
C ALA A 150 22.64 -17.39 -5.49
N THR A 151 21.38 -17.05 -5.78
CA THR A 151 21.01 -15.98 -6.72
C THR A 151 20.54 -14.70 -6.02
N GLY A 152 20.02 -14.81 -4.79
CA GLY A 152 19.33 -13.74 -4.09
C GLY A 152 17.96 -13.40 -4.70
N GLU A 153 17.39 -14.29 -5.51
CA GLU A 153 16.05 -14.16 -6.11
C GLU A 153 15.03 -14.97 -5.31
N ILE A 154 13.73 -14.66 -5.45
CA ILE A 154 12.67 -15.46 -4.81
C ILE A 154 12.75 -16.89 -5.32
N ASP A 155 12.76 -17.86 -4.40
CA ASP A 155 12.71 -19.28 -4.74
C ASP A 155 11.27 -19.65 -5.14
N TYR A 156 10.92 -19.42 -6.40
CA TYR A 156 9.59 -19.73 -6.94
C TYR A 156 9.28 -21.23 -6.94
N GLN A 157 10.29 -22.12 -6.85
CA GLN A 157 10.05 -23.55 -6.69
C GLN A 157 9.61 -23.85 -5.26
N GLN A 158 10.30 -23.31 -4.25
CA GLN A 158 9.87 -23.37 -2.86
C GLN A 158 8.47 -22.76 -2.66
N VAL A 159 8.14 -21.65 -3.34
CA VAL A 159 6.78 -21.08 -3.32
C VAL A 159 5.76 -22.10 -3.84
N ALA A 160 6.04 -22.81 -4.94
CA ALA A 160 5.17 -23.83 -5.50
C ALA A 160 5.03 -25.05 -4.58
N ASP A 161 6.14 -25.55 -4.04
CA ASP A 161 6.18 -26.72 -3.15
C ASP A 161 5.38 -26.45 -1.86
N LEU A 162 5.63 -25.30 -1.21
CA LEU A 162 4.88 -24.87 -0.02
C LEU A 162 3.40 -24.62 -0.32
N ALA A 163 3.07 -24.10 -1.51
CA ALA A 163 1.68 -23.91 -1.92
C ALA A 163 0.96 -25.26 -2.10
N ALA A 164 1.61 -26.25 -2.72
CA ALA A 164 1.07 -27.58 -2.92
C ALA A 164 0.91 -28.37 -1.60
N GLU A 165 1.89 -28.26 -0.70
CA GLU A 165 1.85 -28.89 0.63
C GLU A 165 0.76 -28.29 1.53
N HIS A 166 0.81 -26.97 1.74
CA HIS A 166 -0.01 -26.31 2.76
C HIS A 166 -1.35 -25.76 2.25
N LYS A 167 -1.57 -25.74 0.93
CA LYS A 167 -2.81 -25.30 0.25
C LYS A 167 -3.32 -23.97 0.80
N PRO A 168 -2.51 -22.90 0.74
CA PRO A 168 -2.83 -21.61 1.32
C PRO A 168 -4.12 -21.05 0.73
N ARG A 169 -4.94 -20.40 1.55
CA ARG A 169 -6.09 -19.64 1.08
C ARG A 169 -5.66 -18.40 0.30
N MET A 170 -4.50 -17.85 0.65
CA MET A 170 -3.90 -16.68 0.00
C MET A 170 -2.37 -16.77 -0.05
N ILE A 171 -1.80 -16.45 -1.21
CA ILE A 171 -0.36 -16.24 -1.41
C ILE A 171 -0.13 -14.72 -1.49
N VAL A 172 0.84 -14.23 -0.71
CA VAL A 172 1.14 -12.81 -0.53
C VAL A 172 2.48 -12.50 -1.21
N ALA A 173 2.42 -11.89 -2.40
CA ALA A 173 3.56 -11.61 -3.27
C ALA A 173 4.02 -10.15 -3.15
N GLY A 174 4.60 -9.81 -1.99
CA GLY A 174 5.09 -8.47 -1.68
C GLY A 174 6.34 -8.49 -0.79
N PHE A 175 6.95 -7.33 -0.58
CA PHE A 175 8.22 -7.21 0.14
C PHE A 175 8.45 -5.80 0.72
N SER A 176 9.35 -5.72 1.70
CA SER A 176 9.96 -4.47 2.18
C SER A 176 11.43 -4.31 1.79
N ALA A 177 12.19 -5.40 1.73
CA ALA A 177 13.63 -5.37 1.45
C ALA A 177 14.05 -6.43 0.42
N TYR A 178 13.64 -6.22 -0.83
CA TYR A 178 14.03 -7.03 -2.00
C TYR A 178 14.40 -6.09 -3.15
N SER A 179 15.49 -6.38 -3.87
CA SER A 179 16.10 -5.47 -4.84
C SER A 179 15.84 -5.82 -6.31
N ARG A 180 15.14 -6.93 -6.58
CA ARG A 180 14.82 -7.40 -7.94
C ARG A 180 13.37 -7.10 -8.32
N VAL A 181 13.03 -7.41 -9.57
CA VAL A 181 11.65 -7.46 -10.03
C VAL A 181 11.01 -8.78 -9.57
N VAL A 182 9.82 -8.71 -8.97
CA VAL A 182 9.02 -9.89 -8.63
C VAL A 182 8.25 -10.36 -9.86
N ASP A 183 8.34 -11.65 -10.18
CA ASP A 183 7.53 -12.27 -11.20
C ASP A 183 6.13 -12.60 -10.65
N TRP A 184 5.24 -11.60 -10.70
CA TRP A 184 3.84 -11.77 -10.32
C TRP A 184 3.06 -12.71 -11.26
N GLN A 185 3.54 -12.99 -12.47
CA GLN A 185 2.91 -13.99 -13.33
C GLN A 185 3.17 -15.38 -12.77
N ARG A 186 4.42 -15.68 -12.39
CA ARG A 186 4.78 -16.96 -11.76
C ARG A 186 4.00 -17.20 -10.46
N PHE A 187 3.80 -16.15 -9.64
CA PHE A 187 2.93 -16.21 -8.47
C PHE A 187 1.44 -16.46 -8.82
N ARG A 188 0.93 -15.89 -9.92
CA ARG A 188 -0.45 -16.14 -10.39
C ARG A 188 -0.62 -17.59 -10.82
N ASP A 189 0.33 -18.12 -11.59
CA ASP A 189 0.29 -19.51 -12.07
C ASP A 189 0.22 -20.50 -10.89
N ILE A 190 1.12 -20.34 -9.90
CA ILE A 190 1.15 -21.16 -8.68
C ILE A 190 -0.16 -21.02 -7.89
N ALA A 191 -0.66 -19.79 -7.73
CA ALA A 191 -1.90 -19.57 -6.99
C ALA A 191 -3.12 -20.16 -7.72
N ASP A 192 -3.16 -20.17 -9.06
CA ASP A 192 -4.23 -20.82 -9.83
C ASP A 192 -4.15 -22.36 -9.73
N GLU A 193 -2.94 -22.94 -9.74
CA GLU A 193 -2.72 -24.38 -9.59
C GLU A 193 -3.31 -24.95 -8.29
N VAL A 194 -3.14 -24.24 -7.17
CA VAL A 194 -3.63 -24.67 -5.85
C VAL A 194 -5.00 -24.07 -5.46
N GLY A 195 -5.60 -23.23 -6.31
CA GLY A 195 -6.88 -22.56 -6.04
C GLY A 195 -6.81 -21.42 -5.00
N ALA A 196 -5.64 -20.85 -4.78
CA ALA A 196 -5.41 -19.75 -3.85
C ALA A 196 -5.76 -18.37 -4.44
N LEU A 197 -6.06 -17.42 -3.55
CA LEU A 197 -6.05 -16.00 -3.88
C LEU A 197 -4.60 -15.52 -4.01
N LEU A 198 -4.31 -14.69 -5.01
CA LEU A 198 -3.06 -13.94 -5.08
C LEU A 198 -3.30 -12.52 -4.52
N PHE A 199 -2.49 -12.12 -3.55
CA PHE A 199 -2.46 -10.75 -3.03
C PHE A 199 -1.07 -10.14 -3.25
N VAL A 200 -1.00 -9.04 -4.01
CA VAL A 200 0.25 -8.33 -4.28
C VAL A 200 0.32 -7.10 -3.36
N ASP A 201 1.26 -7.11 -2.41
CA ASP A 201 1.61 -5.93 -1.62
C ASP A 201 2.81 -5.23 -2.27
N MET A 202 2.50 -4.16 -3.02
CA MET A 202 3.47 -3.41 -3.81
C MET A 202 3.92 -2.10 -3.15
N ALA A 203 3.73 -1.91 -1.84
CA ALA A 203 4.01 -0.63 -1.14
C ALA A 203 5.38 -0.03 -1.49
N HIS A 204 6.44 -0.85 -1.50
CA HIS A 204 7.81 -0.43 -1.82
C HIS A 204 8.11 -0.22 -3.32
N VAL A 205 7.15 -0.40 -4.23
CA VAL A 205 7.34 -0.18 -5.69
C VAL A 205 6.16 0.52 -6.38
N ALA A 206 5.11 0.90 -5.66
CA ALA A 206 3.87 1.42 -6.25
C ALA A 206 4.05 2.65 -7.15
N GLY A 207 4.93 3.60 -6.79
CA GLY A 207 5.22 4.76 -7.65
C GLY A 207 6.06 4.41 -8.88
N LEU A 208 6.96 3.42 -8.78
CA LEU A 208 7.64 2.86 -9.96
C LEU A 208 6.67 2.11 -10.88
N VAL A 209 5.69 1.41 -10.31
CA VAL A 209 4.60 0.74 -11.04
C VAL A 209 3.76 1.79 -11.79
N ALA A 210 3.31 2.84 -11.09
CA ALA A 210 2.56 3.95 -11.69
C ALA A 210 3.34 4.69 -12.79
N ALA A 211 4.65 4.85 -12.61
CA ALA A 211 5.55 5.42 -13.62
C ALA A 211 5.86 4.48 -14.80
N GLY A 212 5.49 3.19 -14.72
CA GLY A 212 5.84 2.16 -15.71
C GLY A 212 7.30 1.72 -15.67
N CYS A 213 8.04 2.01 -14.59
CA CYS A 213 9.45 1.68 -14.41
C CYS A 213 9.68 0.32 -13.70
N TYR A 214 8.69 -0.21 -13.00
CA TYR A 214 8.74 -1.56 -12.39
C TYR A 214 7.85 -2.52 -13.19
N ILE A 215 8.46 -3.23 -14.13
CA ILE A 215 7.76 -4.03 -15.14
C ILE A 215 7.92 -5.52 -14.82
N SER A 216 6.85 -6.18 -14.37
CA SER A 216 6.74 -7.64 -14.41
C SER A 216 5.86 -8.08 -15.60
N HIS A 217 5.91 -9.36 -15.99
CA HIS A 217 5.17 -9.83 -17.18
C HIS A 217 3.64 -9.70 -17.03
N LEU A 218 3.14 -9.93 -15.81
CA LEU A 218 1.75 -9.63 -15.45
C LEU A 218 1.43 -8.15 -15.74
N MET A 219 2.33 -7.23 -15.36
CA MET A 219 2.15 -5.78 -15.54
C MET A 219 2.06 -5.33 -17.00
N LEU A 220 2.77 -5.99 -17.92
CA LEU A 220 2.69 -5.71 -19.36
C LEU A 220 1.33 -6.11 -19.95
N THR A 221 0.73 -7.18 -19.43
CA THR A 221 -0.51 -7.75 -19.95
C THR A 221 -1.74 -6.90 -19.59
N PHE A 222 -1.70 -6.06 -18.54
CA PHE A 222 -2.82 -5.14 -18.23
C PHE A 222 -2.97 -3.98 -19.24
N LYS A 223 -1.93 -3.63 -20.00
CA LYS A 223 -2.03 -2.55 -21.01
C LYS A 223 -2.69 -2.99 -22.32
N GLY A 224 -3.11 -4.25 -22.46
CA GLY A 224 -3.82 -4.76 -23.63
C GLY A 224 -5.04 -5.60 -23.27
N ASP A 225 -6.24 -5.06 -23.50
CA ASP A 225 -7.58 -5.68 -23.59
C ASP A 225 -8.08 -6.66 -22.49
N MET A 226 -7.25 -7.07 -21.52
CA MET A 226 -7.68 -8.00 -20.48
C MET A 226 -8.46 -7.27 -19.38
N LYS A 227 -9.79 -7.40 -19.43
CA LYS A 227 -10.67 -7.02 -18.31
C LYS A 227 -10.24 -7.74 -17.03
N MET A 228 -10.11 -6.99 -15.94
CA MET A 228 -9.58 -7.34 -14.61
C MET A 228 -10.38 -8.41 -13.81
N SER A 229 -11.18 -9.21 -14.50
CA SER A 229 -12.15 -10.21 -14.02
C SER A 229 -11.63 -11.32 -13.08
N LYS A 230 -10.30 -11.43 -12.86
CA LYS A 230 -9.69 -12.44 -11.97
C LYS A 230 -8.69 -11.88 -10.95
N LEU A 231 -8.42 -10.58 -10.94
CA LEU A 231 -7.58 -9.94 -9.93
C LEU A 231 -8.43 -8.99 -9.08
N LYS A 232 -8.91 -9.54 -7.95
CA LYS A 232 -9.63 -8.78 -6.91
C LYS A 232 -8.63 -7.96 -6.09
N TYR A 233 -8.07 -6.91 -6.68
CA TYR A 233 -7.16 -6.02 -5.95
C TYR A 233 -7.87 -5.30 -4.82
N ALA A 234 -7.17 -5.19 -3.70
CA ALA A 234 -7.25 -4.04 -2.82
C ALA A 234 -5.93 -3.28 -2.99
N LEU A 235 -5.95 -2.23 -3.81
CA LEU A 235 -4.82 -1.33 -4.00
C LEU A 235 -4.93 -0.17 -3.02
N TYR A 236 -4.31 -0.34 -1.85
CA TYR A 236 -4.08 0.78 -0.95
C TYR A 236 -2.90 0.51 0.00
N THR A 237 -1.76 1.14 -0.25
CA THR A 237 -1.27 2.05 0.79
C THR A 237 -1.71 3.44 0.32
N GLY A 238 -1.66 4.49 1.14
CA GLY A 238 -1.80 5.80 0.51
C GLY A 238 -0.71 5.91 -0.59
N CYS A 239 -1.00 6.06 -1.88
CA CYS A 239 -0.84 7.35 -2.53
C CYS A 239 0.63 8.01 -2.56
N THR A 240 0.95 8.99 -3.43
CA THR A 240 2.20 9.33 -4.19
C THR A 240 2.20 10.81 -4.71
N ALA A 241 3.32 11.43 -5.10
CA ALA A 241 3.37 12.72 -5.85
C ALA A 241 4.15 12.60 -7.19
N LYS A 242 4.07 13.59 -8.12
CA LYS A 242 5.02 13.72 -9.27
C LYS A 242 4.97 15.10 -9.97
N GLU A 243 6.13 15.74 -10.15
CA GLU A 243 6.49 16.34 -11.46
C GLU A 243 8.02 16.40 -11.68
N SER A 244 8.44 16.10 -12.91
CA SER A 244 9.77 16.35 -13.53
C SER A 244 11.12 15.99 -12.85
N THR A 245 11.31 14.76 -12.34
CA THR A 245 12.63 14.05 -12.41
C THR A 245 12.44 12.53 -12.37
N PRO A 246 13.32 11.70 -12.99
CA PRO A 246 13.13 10.26 -13.13
C PRO A 246 13.68 9.45 -11.93
N GLU A 247 13.38 9.83 -10.69
CA GLU A 247 13.88 9.13 -9.50
C GLU A 247 12.74 8.65 -8.57
N LEU A 248 12.70 7.32 -8.40
CA LEU A 248 12.10 6.51 -7.33
C LEU A 248 11.06 7.17 -6.39
N LEU A 249 9.79 7.12 -6.78
CA LEU A 249 8.64 7.40 -5.89
C LEU A 249 8.00 6.10 -5.38
N LYS A 250 7.54 6.12 -4.12
CA LYS A 250 6.87 5.02 -3.40
C LYS A 250 5.76 5.59 -2.52
N SER A 251 4.76 4.77 -2.14
CA SER A 251 3.46 5.30 -1.73
C SER A 251 3.19 5.21 -0.21
N THR A 252 3.02 6.37 0.46
CA THR A 252 2.11 6.46 1.65
C THR A 252 1.06 7.63 1.64
N MET A 253 1.10 8.68 0.77
CA MET A 253 0.10 9.81 0.68
C MET A 253 0.05 10.56 -0.71
N ALA A 254 -1.10 10.71 -1.44
CA ALA A 254 -1.24 11.27 -2.85
C ALA A 254 -2.33 12.32 -3.14
N VAL A 255 -3.62 11.93 -3.03
CA VAL A 255 -4.48 11.95 -4.26
C VAL A 255 -5.06 13.33 -4.60
N ALA A 256 -4.49 14.37 -4.02
CA ALA A 256 -4.84 15.76 -4.24
C ALA A 256 -4.51 16.24 -5.68
N GLU A 257 -3.38 15.82 -6.27
CA GLU A 257 -2.72 16.64 -7.31
C GLU A 257 -2.34 15.91 -8.62
N ALA A 258 -3.29 15.18 -9.20
CA ALA A 258 -3.14 14.64 -10.56
C ALA A 258 -3.89 15.47 -11.63
N LEU A 259 -4.30 16.71 -11.30
CA LEU A 259 -4.90 17.72 -12.19
C LEU A 259 -4.47 19.12 -11.74
#